data_AF-A0A958MS24-F1
#
_entry.id   AF-A0A958MS24-F1
#
_cell.length_a   1.000
_cell.length_b   1.000
_cell.length_c   1.000
_cell.angle_alpha   90.00
_cell.angle_beta   90.00
_cell.angle_gamma   90.00
#
_symmetry.space_group_name_H-M   'P 1'
#
loop_
_entity.id
_entity.type
_entity.pdbx_description
1 polymer ?
#
loop_
_entity_poly.entity_id
_entity_poly.type
_entity_poly.pdbx_seq_one_letter_code
_entity_poly.pdbx_strand_id
1 'polypeptide(L)'
;MFALLCAAGAYFSWSHFFQSRDPGAQMGQLEKRTKVIMGTYATMTYPLEYEKAVVEAFGRIEELEALLSTYREDSQVSRLNREDSLDKAHPDLLRLLNRSLELSRKTDGYFDVTVGTLVEDVYHMDDEEERIRWQKVGQPPPPPKPNDLNQALARVGYKSVHIEGDRIYFANQDGKIDFGGIGKGFAIDEAAKVLRGRGMERGRLALSGDIRCMGRCSVAIENPHHLDVPLATFRSRKGNLSVSTSGGYGRYMGTPKVNHLVDPYTGLSSVDLISVTLVTWGDNTLVDGLATAVAVMPWLKVEPILSQFENVGYIVFPIDGKPVVSVNFQEFAEDLVFPPKPD
;
A
#
# COMPACT_ATOMS: atom_id res chain seq x y z
N MET A 1 52.63 32.35 -26.06
CA MET A 1 53.28 31.55 -27.12
C MET A 1 52.71 30.13 -26.98
N PHE A 2 51.83 29.74 -27.93
CA PHE A 2 51.24 28.40 -28.23
C PHE A 2 50.45 27.67 -27.12
N ALA A 3 49.12 27.47 -27.23
CA ALA A 3 48.32 26.57 -28.11
C ALA A 3 48.18 25.14 -27.51
N LEU A 4 46.99 24.72 -27.02
CA LEU A 4 45.86 24.05 -27.71
C LEU A 4 46.02 22.51 -27.80
N LEU A 5 45.13 21.73 -27.17
CA LEU A 5 44.27 20.69 -27.81
C LEU A 5 43.47 19.82 -26.82
N CYS A 6 42.26 19.49 -27.29
CA CYS A 6 41.20 18.67 -26.70
C CYS A 6 41.35 17.16 -26.99
N ALA A 7 40.66 16.31 -26.21
CA ALA A 7 39.88 15.12 -26.62
C ALA A 7 39.19 14.55 -25.35
N ALA A 8 37.87 14.38 -25.18
CA ALA A 8 36.77 13.79 -25.96
C ALA A 8 36.68 12.24 -25.91
N GLY A 9 35.53 11.74 -25.40
CA GLY A 9 35.00 10.38 -25.60
C GLY A 9 35.02 9.47 -24.35
N ALA A 10 33.96 8.77 -23.93
CA ALA A 10 32.59 8.61 -24.45
C ALA A 10 31.69 8.06 -23.33
N TYR A 11 30.50 8.64 -23.14
CA TYR A 11 29.38 8.04 -22.42
C TYR A 11 28.63 7.12 -23.39
N PHE A 12 28.53 5.83 -23.09
CA PHE A 12 27.67 4.91 -23.84
C PHE A 12 26.32 4.74 -23.13
N SER A 13 25.31 5.40 -23.69
CA SER A 13 23.90 5.09 -23.54
C SER A 13 23.61 3.71 -24.15
N TRP A 14 22.91 2.84 -23.43
CA TRP A 14 22.28 1.66 -24.01
C TRP A 14 20.78 1.89 -24.12
N SER A 15 20.40 2.42 -25.27
CA SER A 15 19.06 2.31 -25.85
C SER A 15 19.20 1.46 -27.11
N HIS A 16 18.54 0.29 -27.19
CA HIS A 16 17.74 -0.20 -28.34
C HIS A 16 17.54 -1.74 -28.40
N PHE A 17 16.38 -2.09 -28.99
CA PHE A 17 15.89 -3.38 -29.54
C PHE A 17 15.11 -4.28 -28.56
N PHE A 18 13.82 -4.59 -28.76
CA PHE A 18 13.10 -4.96 -30.00
C PHE A 18 11.82 -4.14 -30.27
N GLN A 19 11.64 -3.68 -31.52
CA GLN A 19 10.34 -3.34 -32.11
C GLN A 19 10.09 -4.28 -33.29
N SER A 20 9.17 -5.23 -33.15
CA SER A 20 8.54 -5.89 -34.29
C SER A 20 7.37 -5.02 -34.76
N ARG A 21 7.44 -4.51 -35.99
CA ARG A 21 6.37 -3.75 -36.63
C ARG A 21 5.26 -4.70 -37.08
N ASP A 22 4.13 -4.64 -36.42
CA ASP A 22 2.87 -5.19 -36.89
C ASP A 22 2.05 -4.04 -37.54
N PRO A 23 1.71 -4.09 -38.84
CA PRO A 23 1.01 -3.01 -39.52
C PRO A 23 -0.49 -3.09 -39.23
N GLY A 24 -0.91 -2.66 -38.03
CA GLY A 24 -2.31 -2.79 -37.64
C GLY A 24 -2.77 -2.16 -36.31
N ALA A 25 -2.07 -1.16 -35.75
CA ALA A 25 -2.62 -0.22 -34.76
C ALA A 25 -1.54 0.83 -34.43
N GLN A 26 -1.84 2.12 -34.62
CA GLN A 26 -1.07 3.17 -33.92
C GLN A 26 -1.40 3.07 -32.43
N MET A 27 -0.70 2.21 -31.68
CA MET A 27 -0.68 2.28 -30.22
C MET A 27 0.13 3.53 -29.85
N GLY A 28 -0.55 4.59 -29.42
CA GLY A 28 0.11 5.78 -28.86
C GLY A 28 1.08 5.38 -27.75
N GLN A 29 2.24 6.06 -27.72
CA GLN A 29 3.22 5.94 -26.65
C GLN A 29 2.55 6.28 -25.31
N LEU A 30 2.78 5.45 -24.29
CA LEU A 30 2.31 5.74 -22.94
C LEU A 30 3.28 6.71 -22.27
N GLU A 31 2.74 7.76 -21.67
CA GLU A 31 3.44 8.69 -20.80
C GLU A 31 3.46 8.17 -19.36
N LYS A 32 4.42 8.66 -18.58
CA LYS A 32 4.55 8.35 -17.15
C LYS A 32 4.70 9.63 -16.36
N ARG A 33 3.86 9.80 -15.34
CA ARG A 33 3.93 10.92 -14.40
C ARG A 33 3.96 10.41 -12.98
N THR A 34 4.81 11.01 -12.15
CA THR A 34 4.99 10.64 -10.75
C THR A 34 4.90 11.87 -9.86
N LYS A 35 4.22 11.74 -8.71
CA LYS A 35 4.16 12.72 -7.62
C LYS A 35 4.49 12.05 -6.29
N VAL A 36 4.93 12.83 -5.30
CA VAL A 36 4.99 12.38 -3.90
C VAL A 36 3.69 12.81 -3.22
N ILE A 37 2.96 11.86 -2.67
CA ILE A 37 1.64 12.04 -2.07
C ILE A 37 1.28 10.84 -1.20
N MET A 38 0.50 11.05 -0.13
CA MET A 38 0.18 10.05 0.89
C MET A 38 1.43 9.36 1.45
N GLY A 39 2.50 10.13 1.65
CA GLY A 39 3.78 9.64 2.16
C GLY A 39 4.53 8.68 1.21
N THR A 40 4.19 8.61 -0.08
CA THR A 40 4.84 7.71 -1.03
C THR A 40 4.85 8.26 -2.47
N TYR A 41 5.43 7.50 -3.40
CA TYR A 41 5.38 7.81 -4.83
C TYR A 41 4.07 7.30 -5.45
N ALA A 42 3.27 8.23 -5.96
CA ALA A 42 2.13 7.95 -6.82
C ALA A 42 2.53 8.10 -8.29
N THR A 43 2.40 7.02 -9.06
CA THR A 43 2.77 6.96 -10.47
C THR A 43 1.58 6.58 -11.32
N MET A 44 1.33 7.34 -12.37
CA MET A 44 0.34 7.01 -13.40
C MET A 44 1.04 6.86 -14.75
N THR A 45 0.71 5.77 -15.46
CA THR A 45 1.13 5.51 -16.84
C THR A 45 -0.10 5.52 -17.73
N TYR A 46 -0.13 6.34 -18.78
CA TYR A 46 -1.36 6.69 -19.50
C TYR A 46 -1.09 7.14 -20.95
N PRO A 47 -2.07 7.05 -21.87
CA PRO A 47 -1.95 7.69 -23.19
C PRO A 47 -2.00 9.22 -23.08
N LEU A 48 -1.14 9.93 -23.81
CA LEU A 48 -0.94 11.39 -23.70
C LEU A 48 -2.25 12.22 -23.80
N GLU A 49 -3.24 11.75 -24.56
CA GLU A 49 -4.54 12.42 -24.68
C GLU A 49 -5.32 12.52 -23.35
N TYR A 50 -4.96 11.73 -22.33
CA TYR A 50 -5.56 11.75 -21.00
C TYR A 50 -4.79 12.58 -19.97
N GLU A 51 -3.78 13.38 -20.37
CA GLU A 51 -2.98 14.21 -19.45
C GLU A 51 -3.85 15.03 -18.47
N LYS A 52 -4.91 15.66 -18.97
CA LYS A 52 -5.83 16.44 -18.12
C LYS A 52 -6.55 15.57 -17.09
N ALA A 53 -7.02 14.40 -17.50
CA ALA A 53 -7.68 13.45 -16.61
C ALA A 53 -6.73 12.93 -15.52
N VAL A 54 -5.45 12.75 -15.85
CA VAL A 54 -4.41 12.36 -14.89
C VAL A 54 -4.12 13.47 -13.88
N VAL A 55 -4.11 14.74 -14.30
CA VAL A 55 -4.02 15.88 -13.37
C VAL A 55 -5.21 15.87 -12.40
N GLU A 56 -6.42 15.66 -12.89
CA GLU A 56 -7.63 15.54 -12.04
C GLU A 56 -7.54 14.34 -11.09
N ALA A 57 -7.05 13.20 -11.56
CA ALA A 57 -6.90 12.00 -10.74
C ALA A 57 -5.85 12.17 -9.63
N PHE A 58 -4.75 12.88 -9.88
CA PHE A 58 -3.82 13.28 -8.83
C PHE A 58 -4.48 14.25 -7.84
N GLY A 59 -5.21 15.25 -8.33
CA GLY A 59 -5.96 16.18 -7.47
C GLY A 59 -6.94 15.45 -6.55
N ARG A 60 -7.59 14.39 -7.04
CA ARG A 60 -8.47 13.54 -6.23
C ARG A 60 -7.73 12.81 -5.10
N ILE A 61 -6.50 12.35 -5.34
CA ILE A 61 -5.67 11.74 -4.30
C ILE A 61 -5.24 12.82 -3.28
N GLU A 62 -4.97 14.05 -3.72
CA GLU A 62 -4.60 15.20 -2.86
C GLU A 62 -5.74 15.58 -1.91
N GLU A 63 -6.99 15.59 -2.41
CA GLU A 63 -8.19 15.79 -1.58
C GLU A 63 -8.32 14.71 -0.49
N LEU A 64 -8.08 13.44 -0.85
CA LEU A 64 -8.16 12.33 0.09
C LEU A 64 -7.03 12.36 1.12
N GLU A 65 -5.81 12.72 0.72
CA GLU A 65 -4.70 12.93 1.66
C GLU A 65 -5.04 14.03 2.68
N ALA A 66 -5.56 15.17 2.22
CA ALA A 66 -5.95 16.27 3.09
C ALA A 66 -7.04 15.86 4.10
N LEU A 67 -7.92 14.93 3.71
CA LEU A 67 -8.99 14.42 4.57
C LEU A 67 -8.51 13.35 5.57
N LEU A 68 -7.66 12.42 5.11
CA LEU A 68 -7.38 11.15 5.78
C LEU A 68 -6.05 11.12 6.54
N SER A 69 -5.16 12.09 6.33
CA SER A 69 -3.81 12.07 6.90
C SER A 69 -3.81 12.21 8.42
N THR A 70 -3.06 11.36 9.12
CA THR A 70 -2.79 11.51 10.56
C THR A 70 -1.72 12.57 10.86
N TYR A 71 -0.95 12.99 9.85
CA TYR A 71 0.16 13.95 9.95
C TYR A 71 -0.29 15.41 9.79
N ARG A 72 -1.45 15.62 9.18
CA ARG A 72 -1.98 16.95 8.90
C ARG A 72 -2.91 17.38 10.02
N GLU A 73 -2.50 18.36 10.81
CA GLU A 73 -3.30 18.84 11.96
C GLU A 73 -4.73 19.26 11.59
N ASP A 74 -4.93 19.74 10.36
CA ASP A 74 -6.21 20.21 9.81
C ASP A 74 -7.10 19.10 9.23
N SER A 75 -6.61 17.86 9.12
CA SER A 75 -7.40 16.75 8.57
C SER A 75 -8.55 16.36 9.51
N GLN A 76 -9.60 15.75 8.95
CA GLN A 76 -10.70 15.24 9.77
C GLN A 76 -10.27 14.06 10.65
N VAL A 77 -9.32 13.24 10.19
CA VAL A 77 -8.78 12.12 10.98
C VAL A 77 -7.97 12.62 12.17
N SER A 78 -7.06 13.58 11.98
CA SER A 78 -6.29 14.16 13.08
C SER A 78 -7.18 14.90 14.07
N ARG A 79 -8.26 15.55 13.61
CA ARG A 79 -9.28 16.12 14.51
C ARG A 79 -10.00 15.04 15.32
N LEU A 80 -10.50 13.99 14.67
CA LEU A 80 -11.15 12.87 15.34
C LEU A 80 -10.24 12.22 16.40
N ASN A 81 -8.97 11.99 16.07
CA ASN A 81 -8.00 11.39 16.99
C ASN A 81 -7.65 12.28 18.20
N ARG A 82 -7.83 13.61 18.10
CA ARG A 82 -7.59 14.54 19.23
C ARG A 82 -8.83 14.82 20.07
N GLU A 83 -10.01 14.80 19.44
CA GLU A 83 -11.27 15.24 20.04
C GLU A 83 -12.18 14.06 20.43
N ASP A 84 -11.75 12.82 20.17
CA ASP A 84 -12.48 11.55 20.32
C ASP A 84 -13.83 11.46 19.58
N SER A 85 -14.20 12.52 18.88
CA SER A 85 -15.42 12.64 18.12
C SER A 85 -15.26 13.65 16.99
N LEU A 86 -16.06 13.46 15.95
CA LEU A 86 -16.11 14.34 14.79
C LEU A 86 -17.55 14.40 14.28
N ASP A 87 -18.13 15.59 14.31
CA ASP A 87 -19.40 15.87 13.64
C ASP A 87 -19.16 16.29 12.18
N LYS A 88 -20.14 16.07 11.30
CA LYS A 88 -20.07 16.43 9.88
C LYS A 88 -18.87 15.81 9.16
N ALA A 89 -18.65 14.52 9.43
CA ALA A 89 -17.63 13.74 8.75
C ALA A 89 -17.90 13.73 7.24
N HIS A 90 -16.83 13.90 6.47
CA HIS A 90 -16.91 13.91 5.02
C HIS A 90 -17.40 12.54 4.52
N PRO A 91 -18.22 12.47 3.45
CA PRO A 91 -18.74 11.21 2.94
C PRO A 91 -17.66 10.17 2.60
N ASP A 92 -16.49 10.59 2.12
CA ASP A 92 -15.39 9.67 1.85
C ASP A 92 -14.75 9.09 3.10
N LEU A 93 -14.64 9.87 4.18
CA LEU A 93 -14.18 9.37 5.47
C LEU A 93 -15.16 8.33 6.01
N LEU A 94 -16.47 8.62 5.95
CA LEU A 94 -17.51 7.68 6.35
C LEU A 94 -17.49 6.39 5.51
N ARG A 95 -17.31 6.51 4.18
CA ARG A 95 -17.19 5.36 3.27
C ARG A 95 -15.99 4.49 3.62
N LEU A 96 -14.82 5.10 3.76
CA LEU A 96 -13.59 4.36 4.07
C LEU A 96 -13.67 3.72 5.46
N LEU A 97 -14.15 4.45 6.47
CA LEU A 97 -14.30 3.91 7.81
C LEU A 97 -15.28 2.73 7.85
N ASN A 98 -16.43 2.82 7.17
CA ASN A 98 -17.36 1.69 7.08
C ASN A 98 -16.70 0.46 6.43
N ARG A 99 -15.91 0.65 5.37
CA ARG A 99 -15.15 -0.44 4.71
C ARG A 99 -14.10 -1.02 5.66
N SER A 100 -13.40 -0.18 6.40
CA SER A 100 -12.44 -0.60 7.42
C SER A 100 -13.09 -1.47 8.49
N LEU A 101 -14.22 -1.03 9.07
CA LEU A 101 -14.94 -1.79 10.10
C LEU A 101 -15.52 -3.11 9.56
N GLU A 102 -15.97 -3.13 8.30
CA GLU A 102 -16.39 -4.37 7.63
C GLU A 102 -15.23 -5.35 7.52
N LEU A 103 -14.07 -4.87 7.08
CA LEU A 103 -12.89 -5.71 6.93
C LEU A 103 -12.34 -6.20 8.28
N SER A 104 -12.37 -5.35 9.31
CA SER A 104 -12.02 -5.76 10.67
C SER A 104 -12.90 -6.91 11.16
N ARG A 105 -14.19 -6.92 10.83
CA ARG A 105 -15.06 -8.07 11.16
C ARG A 105 -14.67 -9.34 10.40
N LYS A 106 -14.38 -9.23 9.09
CA LYS A 106 -14.04 -10.38 8.23
C LYS A 106 -12.66 -10.98 8.49
N THR A 107 -11.77 -10.20 9.09
CA THR A 107 -10.39 -10.60 9.39
C THR A 107 -10.20 -10.94 10.86
N ASP A 108 -11.29 -11.12 11.62
CA ASP A 108 -11.26 -11.30 13.07
C ASP A 108 -10.36 -10.24 13.76
N GLY A 109 -10.47 -8.98 13.35
CA GLY A 109 -9.71 -7.87 13.92
C GLY A 109 -8.24 -7.78 13.51
N TYR A 110 -7.69 -8.70 12.71
CA TYR A 110 -6.29 -8.59 12.26
C TYR A 110 -6.06 -7.39 11.34
N PHE A 111 -7.08 -6.95 10.61
CA PHE A 111 -7.13 -5.57 10.16
C PHE A 111 -7.88 -4.75 11.21
N ASP A 112 -7.23 -3.78 11.82
CA ASP A 112 -7.90 -2.85 12.74
C ASP A 112 -7.45 -1.43 12.44
N VAL A 113 -8.39 -0.54 12.14
CA VAL A 113 -8.09 0.85 11.83
C VAL A 113 -7.68 1.64 13.08
N THR A 114 -7.90 1.10 14.28
CA THR A 114 -7.56 1.75 15.56
C THR A 114 -6.12 1.47 16.04
N VAL A 115 -5.31 0.80 15.22
CA VAL A 115 -3.88 0.56 15.49
C VAL A 115 -3.04 1.83 15.52
N GLY A 116 -3.60 2.99 15.20
CA GLY A 116 -2.91 4.28 15.32
C GLY A 116 -2.32 4.50 16.71
N THR A 117 -2.97 4.01 17.76
CA THR A 117 -2.43 4.09 19.14
C THR A 117 -1.12 3.31 19.31
N LEU A 118 -0.92 2.21 18.59
CA LEU A 118 0.33 1.45 18.61
C LEU A 118 1.37 2.10 17.68
N VAL A 119 0.96 2.41 16.45
CA VAL A 119 1.85 2.92 15.40
C VAL A 119 2.45 4.28 15.80
N GLU A 120 1.64 5.17 16.39
CA GLU A 120 2.01 6.53 16.78
C GLU A 120 2.56 6.58 18.22
N ASP A 121 1.79 6.11 19.22
CA ASP A 121 2.16 6.34 20.64
C ASP A 121 3.27 5.42 21.14
N VAL A 122 3.38 4.22 20.57
CA VAL A 122 4.32 3.18 21.04
C VAL A 122 5.56 3.12 20.16
N TYR A 123 5.35 3.10 18.85
CA TYR A 123 6.43 2.93 17.88
C TYR A 123 6.92 4.23 17.25
N HIS A 124 6.20 5.34 17.43
CA HIS A 124 6.54 6.65 16.87
C HIS A 124 6.88 6.57 15.38
N MET A 125 6.16 5.74 14.64
CA MET A 125 6.46 5.47 13.22
C MET A 125 6.30 6.72 12.36
N ASP A 126 5.49 7.66 12.82
CA ASP A 126 5.23 8.98 12.27
C ASP A 126 6.36 9.99 12.50
N ASP A 127 7.25 9.76 13.48
CA ASP A 127 8.43 10.58 13.73
C ASP A 127 9.55 10.24 12.73
N GLU A 128 9.70 11.10 11.72
CA GLU A 128 10.71 10.95 10.68
C GLU A 128 12.15 11.13 11.22
N GLU A 129 12.36 11.99 12.21
CA GLU A 129 13.69 12.23 12.76
C GLU A 129 14.18 11.03 13.58
N GLU A 130 13.32 10.48 14.44
CA GLU A 130 13.56 9.22 15.15
C GLU A 130 13.82 8.07 14.17
N ARG A 131 13.01 7.95 13.11
CA ARG A 131 13.19 6.89 12.10
C ARG A 131 14.56 6.99 11.42
N ILE A 132 14.93 8.17 10.95
CA ILE A 132 16.24 8.42 10.31
C ILE A 132 17.38 8.13 11.29
N ARG A 133 17.21 8.52 12.56
CA ARG A 133 18.20 8.25 13.62
C ARG A 133 18.41 6.76 13.81
N TRP A 134 17.36 5.96 14.00
CA TRP A 134 17.48 4.52 14.21
C TRP A 134 18.01 3.79 12.98
N GLN A 135 17.63 4.22 11.78
CA GLN A 135 18.19 3.69 10.53
C GLN A 135 19.71 3.90 10.44
N LYS A 136 20.22 5.06 10.89
CA LYS A 136 21.67 5.33 10.97
C LYS A 136 22.38 4.47 12.02
N VAL A 137 21.73 4.16 13.13
CA VAL A 137 22.28 3.25 14.16
C VAL A 137 22.40 1.82 13.64
N GLY A 138 21.49 1.40 12.75
CA GLY A 138 21.48 0.05 12.18
C GLY A 138 21.06 -1.05 13.17
N GLN A 139 20.44 -0.65 14.28
CA GLN A 139 19.88 -1.55 15.30
C GLN A 139 18.45 -1.10 15.63
N PRO A 140 17.55 -2.03 16.02
CA PRO A 140 16.21 -1.65 16.41
C PRO A 140 16.24 -0.82 17.71
N PRO A 141 15.25 0.07 17.92
CA PRO A 141 15.04 0.69 19.22
C PRO A 141 14.84 -0.37 20.31
N PRO A 142 15.08 -0.03 21.59
CA PRO A 142 14.70 -0.91 22.68
C PRO A 142 13.20 -1.24 22.61
N PRO A 143 12.79 -2.45 23.04
CA PRO A 143 11.39 -2.83 22.99
C PRO A 143 10.54 -1.87 23.84
N PRO A 144 9.28 -1.62 23.45
CA PRO A 144 8.37 -0.81 24.24
C PRO A 144 8.28 -1.29 25.69
N LYS A 145 8.10 -0.36 26.62
CA LYS A 145 7.86 -0.75 28.01
C LYS A 145 6.53 -1.51 28.08
N PRO A 146 6.45 -2.63 28.83
CA PRO A 146 5.22 -3.43 28.90
C PRO A 146 3.98 -2.62 29.32
N ASN A 147 4.15 -1.64 30.22
CA ASN A 147 3.04 -0.78 30.65
C ASN A 147 2.51 0.10 29.52
N ASP A 148 3.39 0.73 28.74
CA ASP A 148 3.03 1.64 27.66
C ASP A 148 2.33 0.86 26.54
N LEU A 149 2.84 -0.34 26.22
CA LEU A 149 2.22 -1.27 25.27
C LEU A 149 0.82 -1.71 25.71
N ASN A 150 0.65 -2.11 26.98
CA ASN A 150 -0.64 -2.55 27.51
C ASN A 150 -1.67 -1.42 27.52
N GLN A 151 -1.25 -0.18 27.82
CA GLN A 151 -2.13 0.99 27.78
C GLN A 151 -2.56 1.33 26.35
N ALA A 152 -1.67 1.21 25.36
CA ALA A 152 -2.03 1.36 23.96
C ALA A 152 -3.00 0.26 23.50
N LEU A 153 -2.69 -1.01 23.80
CA LEU A 153 -3.54 -2.15 23.44
C LEU A 153 -4.97 -2.04 24.01
N ALA A 154 -5.14 -1.51 25.22
CA ALA A 154 -6.47 -1.30 25.80
C ALA A 154 -7.36 -0.34 25.00
N ARG A 155 -6.77 0.48 24.13
CA ARG A 155 -7.44 1.46 23.26
C ARG A 155 -7.59 0.96 21.81
N VAL A 156 -6.96 -0.17 21.46
CA VAL A 156 -7.13 -0.83 20.17
C VAL A 156 -8.39 -1.70 20.20
N GLY A 157 -9.22 -1.54 19.18
CA GLY A 157 -10.37 -2.39 18.91
C GLY A 157 -11.43 -1.66 18.10
N TYR A 158 -11.61 -2.05 16.85
CA TYR A 158 -12.57 -1.46 15.91
C TYR A 158 -14.02 -1.38 16.43
N LYS A 159 -14.38 -2.21 17.41
CA LYS A 159 -15.72 -2.21 18.05
C LYS A 159 -15.98 -0.96 18.91
N SER A 160 -14.94 -0.22 19.28
CA SER A 160 -15.08 1.05 20.00
C SER A 160 -15.44 2.21 19.07
N VAL A 161 -15.36 2.04 17.76
CA VAL A 161 -15.65 3.10 16.78
C VAL A 161 -17.12 3.06 16.39
N HIS A 162 -17.81 4.18 16.57
CA HIS A 162 -19.22 4.33 16.28
C HIS A 162 -19.47 5.40 15.21
N ILE A 163 -20.47 5.13 14.37
CA ILE A 163 -20.94 6.04 13.33
C ILE A 163 -22.43 6.25 13.52
N GLU A 164 -22.85 7.50 13.72
CA GLU A 164 -24.25 7.91 13.86
C GLU A 164 -24.56 9.04 12.88
N GLY A 165 -25.18 8.73 11.75
CA GLY A 165 -25.36 9.70 10.66
C GLY A 165 -24.00 10.11 10.08
N ASP A 166 -23.66 11.39 10.20
CA ASP A 166 -22.35 11.95 9.83
C ASP A 166 -21.43 12.21 11.03
N ARG A 167 -21.78 11.72 12.21
CA ARG A 167 -20.96 11.79 13.42
C ARG A 167 -20.16 10.50 13.58
N ILE A 168 -18.87 10.63 13.90
CA ILE A 168 -17.98 9.54 14.29
C ILE A 168 -17.54 9.78 15.73
N TYR A 169 -17.48 8.75 16.57
CA TYR A 169 -16.94 8.86 17.93
C TYR A 169 -16.39 7.53 18.45
N PHE A 170 -15.50 7.61 19.44
CA PHE A 170 -15.03 6.44 20.18
C PHE A 170 -15.85 6.22 21.46
N ALA A 171 -16.24 4.99 21.75
CA ALA A 171 -16.89 4.63 23.02
C ALA A 171 -15.91 4.68 24.21
N ASN A 172 -14.63 4.46 23.94
CA ASN A 172 -13.54 4.61 24.90
C ASN A 172 -12.77 5.88 24.55
N GLN A 173 -12.42 6.70 25.55
CA GLN A 173 -11.60 7.89 25.33
C GLN A 173 -10.20 7.53 24.82
N ASP A 174 -9.58 8.45 24.09
CA ASP A 174 -8.23 8.37 23.52
C ASP A 174 -8.04 7.33 22.40
N GLY A 175 -9.06 7.13 21.57
CA GLY A 175 -8.95 6.29 20.37
C GLY A 175 -8.14 6.97 19.26
N LYS A 176 -7.40 6.20 18.46
CA LYS A 176 -6.69 6.74 17.27
C LYS A 176 -6.92 5.90 16.03
N ILE A 177 -7.50 6.51 15.01
CA ILE A 177 -7.68 5.93 13.68
C ILE A 177 -6.45 6.19 12.81
N ASP A 178 -6.00 5.13 12.13
CA ASP A 178 -4.97 5.16 11.10
C ASP A 178 -5.44 4.35 9.88
N PHE A 179 -5.48 5.00 8.71
CA PHE A 179 -5.84 4.38 7.43
C PHE A 179 -4.62 3.90 6.62
N GLY A 180 -3.43 3.84 7.19
CA GLY A 180 -2.18 3.50 6.50
C GLY A 180 -2.21 2.16 5.75
N GLY A 181 -2.97 1.19 6.27
CA GLY A 181 -3.15 -0.13 5.67
C GLY A 181 -4.34 -0.27 4.70
N ILE A 182 -5.06 0.80 4.35
CA ILE A 182 -6.22 0.71 3.44
C ILE A 182 -6.44 1.96 2.56
N GLY A 183 -5.93 3.11 2.99
CA GLY A 183 -6.19 4.41 2.39
C GLY A 183 -5.56 4.57 1.01
N LYS A 184 -4.42 3.92 0.74
CA LYS A 184 -3.76 3.98 -0.57
C LYS A 184 -4.57 3.22 -1.61
N GLY A 185 -5.06 2.03 -1.25
CA GLY A 185 -5.99 1.28 -2.07
C GLY A 185 -7.26 2.07 -2.40
N PHE A 186 -7.84 2.73 -1.39
CA PHE A 186 -8.99 3.62 -1.58
C PHE A 186 -8.70 4.78 -2.53
N ALA A 187 -7.56 5.46 -2.35
CA ALA A 187 -7.16 6.57 -3.20
C ALA A 187 -6.95 6.15 -4.67
N ILE A 188 -6.35 4.98 -4.91
CA ILE A 188 -6.23 4.41 -6.26
C ILE A 188 -7.60 4.13 -6.87
N ASP A 189 -8.54 3.58 -6.11
CA ASP A 189 -9.89 3.30 -6.61
C ASP A 189 -10.62 4.58 -7.01
N GLU A 190 -10.53 5.64 -6.20
CA GLU A 190 -11.13 6.94 -6.50
C GLU A 190 -10.46 7.62 -7.70
N ALA A 191 -9.14 7.57 -7.80
CA ALA A 191 -8.41 8.07 -8.97
C ALA A 191 -8.77 7.30 -10.25
N ALA A 192 -8.90 5.98 -10.17
CA ALA A 192 -9.31 5.14 -11.30
C ALA A 192 -10.74 5.46 -11.75
N LYS A 193 -11.65 5.79 -10.82
CA LYS A 193 -13.02 6.26 -11.15
C LYS A 193 -12.99 7.56 -11.94
N VAL A 194 -12.17 8.53 -11.54
CA VAL A 194 -11.99 9.79 -12.29
C VAL A 194 -11.55 9.50 -13.73
N LEU A 195 -10.50 8.68 -13.89
CA LEU A 195 -9.95 8.35 -15.21
C LEU A 195 -10.95 7.59 -16.10
N ARG A 196 -11.70 6.63 -15.54
CA ARG A 196 -12.77 5.93 -16.26
C ARG A 196 -13.91 6.85 -16.64
N GLY A 197 -14.28 7.80 -15.78
CA GLY A 197 -15.26 8.83 -16.09
C GLY A 197 -14.84 9.72 -17.26
N ARG A 198 -13.54 9.79 -17.57
CA ARG A 198 -12.99 10.44 -18.76
C ARG A 198 -12.78 9.50 -19.94
N GLY A 199 -13.17 8.22 -19.83
CA GLY A 199 -13.06 7.21 -20.87
C GLY A 199 -11.68 6.54 -20.98
N MET A 200 -10.80 6.68 -19.99
CA MET A 200 -9.49 6.03 -20.03
C MET A 200 -9.61 4.53 -19.66
N GLU A 201 -9.34 3.65 -20.62
CA GLU A 201 -9.41 2.19 -20.43
C GLU A 201 -8.03 1.51 -20.40
N ARG A 202 -6.96 2.26 -20.71
CA ARG A 202 -5.59 1.76 -20.77
C ARG A 202 -4.68 2.60 -19.90
N GLY A 203 -3.69 1.95 -19.30
CA GLY A 203 -2.77 2.58 -18.36
C GLY A 203 -2.63 1.79 -17.06
N ARG A 204 -1.92 2.39 -16.11
CA ARG A 204 -1.66 1.83 -14.78
C ARG A 204 -1.55 2.95 -13.75
N LEU A 205 -2.15 2.77 -12.59
CA LEU A 205 -1.95 3.61 -11.42
C LEU A 205 -1.19 2.80 -10.39
N ALA A 206 -0.27 3.42 -9.67
CA ALA A 206 0.43 2.81 -8.54
C ALA A 206 0.68 3.85 -7.44
N LEU A 207 0.32 3.52 -6.19
CA LEU A 207 0.80 4.19 -4.98
C LEU A 207 1.61 3.15 -4.21
N SER A 208 2.93 3.22 -4.30
CA SER A 208 3.82 2.16 -3.77
C SER A 208 3.44 0.76 -4.32
N GLY A 209 3.21 -0.23 -3.45
CA GLY A 209 2.81 -1.59 -3.78
C GLY A 209 1.34 -1.78 -4.16
N ASP A 210 0.50 -0.75 -4.03
CA ASP A 210 -0.88 -0.76 -4.50
C ASP A 210 -0.94 -0.36 -5.96
N ILE A 211 -1.52 -1.22 -6.81
CA ILE A 211 -1.53 -1.04 -8.27
C ILE A 211 -2.93 -1.29 -8.81
N ARG A 212 -3.39 -0.41 -9.71
CA ARG A 212 -4.53 -0.64 -10.59
C ARG A 212 -4.05 -0.73 -12.03
N CYS A 213 -4.13 -1.92 -12.62
CA CYS A 213 -4.01 -2.08 -14.07
C CYS A 213 -5.31 -1.60 -14.73
N MET A 214 -5.32 -0.49 -15.48
CA MET A 214 -6.52 -0.05 -16.22
C MET A 214 -6.74 -0.95 -17.44
N GLY A 215 -5.70 -1.12 -18.24
CA GLY A 215 -5.59 -2.18 -19.26
C GLY A 215 -4.78 -3.36 -18.75
N ARG A 216 -4.43 -4.33 -19.61
CA ARG A 216 -3.48 -5.39 -19.22
C ARG A 216 -2.12 -4.78 -18.83
N CYS A 217 -1.56 -5.18 -17.71
CA CYS A 217 -0.27 -4.69 -17.24
C CYS A 217 0.62 -5.81 -16.66
N SER A 218 1.93 -5.62 -16.75
CA SER A 218 2.91 -6.47 -16.06
C SER A 218 3.20 -5.90 -14.68
N VAL A 219 3.33 -6.79 -13.70
CA VAL A 219 3.57 -6.49 -12.30
C VAL A 219 4.84 -7.21 -11.87
N ALA A 220 5.68 -6.49 -11.13
CA ALA A 220 6.87 -7.02 -10.48
C ALA A 220 6.72 -6.80 -8.98
N ILE A 221 6.82 -7.88 -8.21
CA ILE A 221 6.82 -7.84 -6.75
C ILE A 221 8.24 -7.54 -6.30
N GLU A 222 8.41 -6.47 -5.53
CA GLU A 222 9.70 -6.03 -5.03
C GLU A 222 10.37 -7.11 -4.18
N ASN A 223 11.70 -7.18 -4.25
CA ASN A 223 12.48 -8.10 -3.45
C ASN A 223 13.24 -7.37 -2.33
N PRO A 224 12.87 -7.60 -1.07
CA PRO A 224 13.49 -6.90 0.05
C PRO A 224 14.93 -7.35 0.32
N HIS A 225 15.38 -8.47 -0.25
CA HIS A 225 16.74 -8.96 -0.10
C HIS A 225 17.65 -8.55 -1.25
N HIS A 226 17.10 -8.37 -2.46
CA HIS A 226 17.86 -8.04 -3.66
C HIS A 226 17.09 -7.07 -4.56
N LEU A 227 17.32 -5.76 -4.38
CA LEU A 227 16.55 -4.71 -5.07
C LEU A 227 16.67 -4.77 -6.62
N ASP A 228 17.71 -5.41 -7.14
CA ASP A 228 17.94 -5.53 -8.58
C ASP A 228 17.13 -6.66 -9.24
N VAL A 229 16.55 -7.58 -8.45
CA VAL A 229 15.83 -8.77 -8.96
C VAL A 229 14.49 -8.91 -8.25
N PRO A 230 13.34 -8.84 -8.94
CA PRO A 230 12.03 -8.97 -8.30
C PRO A 230 11.83 -10.35 -7.65
N LEU A 231 11.00 -10.42 -6.61
CA LEU A 231 10.62 -11.70 -5.98
C LEU A 231 9.82 -12.57 -6.94
N ALA A 232 8.92 -11.93 -7.67
CA ALA A 232 8.15 -12.55 -8.72
C ALA A 232 7.69 -11.51 -9.74
N THR A 233 7.43 -11.95 -10.95
CA THR A 233 6.78 -11.15 -11.99
C THR A 233 5.60 -11.92 -12.56
N PHE A 234 4.57 -11.19 -13.01
CA PHE A 234 3.44 -11.76 -13.69
C PHE A 234 2.78 -10.73 -14.61
N ARG A 235 1.93 -11.20 -15.52
CA ARG A 235 1.10 -10.36 -16.39
C ARG A 235 -0.37 -10.56 -16.09
N SER A 236 -1.13 -9.48 -15.96
CA SER A 236 -2.58 -9.58 -15.80
C SER A 236 -3.24 -10.16 -17.06
N ARG A 237 -4.21 -11.07 -16.91
CA ARG A 237 -4.95 -11.64 -18.04
C ARG A 237 -5.82 -10.64 -18.79
N LYS A 238 -6.42 -9.69 -18.07
CA LYS A 238 -7.23 -8.58 -18.60
C LYS A 238 -6.94 -7.29 -17.84
N GLY A 239 -7.54 -6.19 -18.29
CA GLY A 239 -7.52 -4.93 -17.53
C GLY A 239 -8.36 -4.99 -16.27
N ASN A 240 -8.35 -3.88 -15.52
CA ASN A 240 -9.00 -3.71 -14.22
C ASN A 240 -8.47 -4.60 -13.08
N LEU A 241 -7.24 -5.11 -13.17
CA LEU A 241 -6.65 -5.86 -12.05
C LEU A 241 -6.26 -4.90 -10.91
N SER A 242 -6.73 -5.19 -9.69
CA SER A 242 -6.16 -4.66 -8.44
C SER A 242 -5.04 -5.55 -7.95
N VAL A 243 -3.96 -4.94 -7.50
CA VAL A 243 -2.88 -5.60 -6.77
C VAL A 243 -2.57 -4.76 -5.54
N SER A 244 -2.33 -5.40 -4.41
CA SER A 244 -1.71 -4.77 -3.25
C SER A 244 -0.62 -5.67 -2.70
N THR A 245 0.46 -5.06 -2.21
CA THR A 245 1.56 -5.77 -1.55
C THR A 245 1.84 -5.13 -0.20
N SER A 246 1.76 -5.93 0.86
CA SER A 246 2.16 -5.55 2.21
C SER A 246 3.46 -6.26 2.61
N GLY A 247 4.39 -5.52 3.19
CA GLY A 247 5.66 -6.05 3.68
C GLY A 247 6.34 -5.10 4.65
N GLY A 248 6.94 -5.64 5.72
CA GLY A 248 7.57 -4.85 6.80
C GLY A 248 8.82 -4.07 6.38
N TYR A 249 9.37 -4.35 5.20
CA TYR A 249 10.58 -3.72 4.67
C TYR A 249 10.38 -2.29 4.16
N GLY A 250 9.14 -1.87 3.87
CA GLY A 250 8.88 -0.53 3.33
C GLY A 250 8.99 0.60 4.36
N ARG A 251 8.66 0.34 5.63
CA ARG A 251 8.71 1.33 6.72
C ARG A 251 8.98 0.67 8.06
N TYR A 252 10.12 1.02 8.67
CA TYR A 252 10.62 0.42 9.92
C TYR A 252 11.58 1.35 10.69
N MET A 253 11.79 1.02 11.98
CA MET A 253 12.70 1.67 12.92
C MET A 253 13.98 0.85 13.11
N GLY A 254 15.07 1.31 12.50
CA GLY A 254 16.40 0.67 12.61
C GLY A 254 16.56 -0.62 11.79
N THR A 255 15.73 -1.63 12.05
CA THR A 255 15.70 -2.88 11.27
C THR A 255 14.27 -3.28 10.92
N PRO A 256 14.02 -4.09 9.86
CA PRO A 256 12.69 -4.56 9.50
C PRO A 256 11.96 -5.36 10.59
N LYS A 257 12.63 -5.71 11.70
CA LYS A 257 12.00 -6.35 12.87
C LYS A 257 11.08 -5.41 13.67
N VAL A 258 11.27 -4.10 13.54
CA VAL A 258 10.40 -3.09 14.16
C VAL A 258 9.79 -2.27 13.04
N ASN A 259 8.72 -2.79 12.45
CA ASN A 259 8.06 -2.23 11.28
C ASN A 259 6.63 -1.76 11.58
N HIS A 260 6.07 -1.01 10.65
CA HIS A 260 4.74 -0.41 10.75
C HIS A 260 3.55 -1.39 10.71
N LEU A 261 3.78 -2.67 10.36
CA LEU A 261 2.74 -3.69 10.34
C LEU A 261 2.67 -4.33 11.73
N VAL A 262 1.81 -3.77 12.58
CA VAL A 262 1.65 -4.17 13.98
C VAL A 262 0.43 -5.09 14.13
N ASP A 263 0.62 -6.23 14.80
CA ASP A 263 -0.47 -7.13 15.15
C ASP A 263 -1.34 -6.49 16.24
N PRO A 264 -2.64 -6.23 15.99
CA PRO A 264 -3.53 -5.57 16.94
C PRO A 264 -3.80 -6.40 18.21
N TYR A 265 -3.50 -7.70 18.22
CA TYR A 265 -3.66 -8.56 19.40
C TYR A 265 -2.48 -8.52 20.35
N THR A 266 -1.27 -8.50 19.79
CA THR A 266 -0.02 -8.56 20.58
C THR A 266 0.62 -7.18 20.74
N GLY A 267 0.29 -6.25 19.85
CA GLY A 267 0.89 -4.93 19.76
C GLY A 267 2.32 -4.96 19.26
N LEU A 268 2.78 -6.07 18.70
CA LEU A 268 4.14 -6.26 18.20
C LEU A 268 4.18 -6.16 16.67
N SER A 269 5.29 -5.63 16.13
CA SER A 269 5.55 -5.69 14.68
C SER A 269 5.61 -7.13 14.19
N SER A 270 4.91 -7.42 13.10
CA SER A 270 4.94 -8.73 12.46
C SER A 270 6.25 -8.99 11.73
N VAL A 271 6.79 -10.19 11.89
CA VAL A 271 8.07 -10.62 11.30
C VAL A 271 7.98 -11.98 10.61
N ASP A 272 6.81 -12.63 10.62
CA ASP A 272 6.64 -13.98 10.09
C ASP A 272 6.56 -14.02 8.56
N LEU A 273 6.08 -12.93 7.95
CA LEU A 273 5.87 -12.80 6.51
C LEU A 273 6.74 -11.68 5.93
N ILE A 274 7.51 -12.03 4.90
CA ILE A 274 8.33 -11.08 4.16
C ILE A 274 7.44 -10.19 3.29
N SER A 275 6.53 -10.81 2.55
CA SER A 275 5.68 -10.12 1.57
C SER A 275 4.36 -10.86 1.39
N VAL A 276 3.27 -10.09 1.32
CA VAL A 276 1.92 -10.56 1.03
C VAL A 276 1.41 -9.79 -0.16
N THR A 277 1.31 -10.44 -1.32
CA THR A 277 0.72 -9.84 -2.51
C THR A 277 -0.64 -10.45 -2.80
N LEU A 278 -1.67 -9.62 -2.87
CA LEU A 278 -3.04 -10.02 -3.19
C LEU A 278 -3.47 -9.39 -4.51
N VAL A 279 -4.25 -10.14 -5.29
CA VAL A 279 -4.81 -9.71 -6.56
C VAL A 279 -6.32 -9.95 -6.63
N THR A 280 -7.07 -9.03 -7.23
CA THR A 280 -8.52 -9.19 -7.43
C THR A 280 -9.01 -8.42 -8.65
N TRP A 281 -10.14 -8.85 -9.21
CA TRP A 281 -10.91 -8.06 -10.19
C TRP A 281 -11.80 -6.98 -9.53
N GLY A 282 -11.89 -7.01 -8.19
CA GLY A 282 -12.60 -6.03 -7.37
C GLY A 282 -11.84 -4.72 -7.17
N ASP A 283 -11.93 -4.19 -5.95
CA ASP A 283 -11.36 -2.89 -5.58
C ASP A 283 -9.99 -3.02 -4.86
N ASN A 284 -9.13 -2.00 -5.00
CA ASN A 284 -7.82 -1.96 -4.33
C ASN A 284 -7.98 -1.76 -2.82
N THR A 285 -9.03 -1.07 -2.40
CA THR A 285 -9.41 -0.87 -0.99
C THR A 285 -9.46 -2.21 -0.24
N LEU A 286 -10.11 -3.23 -0.81
CA LEU A 286 -10.21 -4.55 -0.21
C LEU A 286 -8.83 -5.21 -0.07
N VAL A 287 -8.05 -5.26 -1.14
CA VAL A 287 -6.78 -5.99 -1.13
C VAL A 287 -5.66 -5.27 -0.37
N ASP A 288 -5.69 -3.93 -0.24
CA ASP A 288 -4.76 -3.17 0.63
C ASP A 288 -4.98 -3.52 2.10
N GLY A 289 -6.24 -3.40 2.55
CA GLY A 289 -6.61 -3.79 3.92
C GLY A 289 -6.37 -5.26 4.20
N LEU A 290 -6.75 -6.15 3.27
CA LEU A 290 -6.62 -7.59 3.47
C LEU A 290 -5.15 -8.03 3.46
N ALA A 291 -4.31 -7.42 2.62
CA ALA A 291 -2.86 -7.69 2.63
C ALA A 291 -2.24 -7.26 3.96
N THR A 292 -2.66 -6.11 4.51
CA THR A 292 -2.24 -5.65 5.84
C THR A 292 -2.65 -6.65 6.93
N ALA A 293 -3.91 -7.10 6.92
CA ALA A 293 -4.42 -8.09 7.87
C ALA A 293 -3.60 -9.39 7.84
N VAL A 294 -3.37 -9.90 6.63
CA VAL A 294 -2.63 -11.15 6.42
C VAL A 294 -1.17 -10.99 6.83
N ALA A 295 -0.57 -9.82 6.60
CA ALA A 295 0.81 -9.57 6.98
C ALA A 295 1.04 -9.57 8.49
N VAL A 296 0.01 -9.29 9.31
CA VAL A 296 0.13 -9.22 10.77
C VAL A 296 -0.43 -10.42 11.52
N MET A 297 -1.21 -11.27 10.87
CA MET A 297 -1.79 -12.45 11.51
C MET A 297 -0.81 -13.63 11.59
N PRO A 298 -1.00 -14.55 12.56
CA PRO A 298 -0.22 -15.78 12.60
C PRO A 298 -0.37 -16.59 11.32
N TRP A 299 0.72 -17.23 10.86
CA TRP A 299 0.74 -18.04 9.65
C TRP A 299 -0.42 -19.04 9.53
N LEU A 300 -0.78 -19.71 10.63
CA LEU A 300 -1.86 -20.70 10.67
C LEU A 300 -3.26 -20.11 10.41
N LYS A 301 -3.43 -18.79 10.47
CA LYS A 301 -4.69 -18.07 10.21
C LYS A 301 -4.80 -17.59 8.76
N VAL A 302 -3.70 -17.52 8.02
CA VAL A 302 -3.64 -16.91 6.67
C VAL A 302 -4.58 -17.61 5.69
N GLU A 303 -4.47 -18.93 5.54
CA GLU A 303 -5.31 -19.68 4.60
C GLU A 303 -6.80 -19.70 5.01
N PRO A 304 -7.16 -19.93 6.30
CA PRO A 304 -8.56 -19.83 6.74
C PRO A 304 -9.21 -18.46 6.54
N ILE A 305 -8.45 -17.36 6.63
CA ILE A 305 -8.98 -16.03 6.34
C ILE A 305 -9.09 -15.81 4.83
N LEU A 306 -8.03 -16.09 4.06
CA LEU A 306 -8.02 -15.84 2.61
C LEU A 306 -9.03 -16.71 1.85
N SER A 307 -9.31 -17.93 2.29
CA SER A 307 -10.31 -18.81 1.67
C SER A 307 -11.73 -18.28 1.74
N GLN A 308 -12.02 -17.31 2.62
CA GLN A 308 -13.32 -16.61 2.67
C GLN A 308 -13.50 -15.61 1.52
N PHE A 309 -12.44 -15.32 0.75
CA PHE A 309 -12.44 -14.35 -0.34
C PHE A 309 -12.23 -15.04 -1.68
N GLU A 310 -13.27 -15.70 -2.20
CA GLU A 310 -13.22 -16.50 -3.45
C GLU A 310 -12.68 -15.73 -4.67
N ASN A 311 -12.86 -14.40 -4.71
CA ASN A 311 -12.40 -13.52 -5.77
C ASN A 311 -11.03 -12.85 -5.50
N VAL A 312 -10.20 -13.44 -4.63
CA VAL A 312 -8.85 -12.98 -4.33
C VAL A 312 -7.84 -14.08 -4.64
N GLY A 313 -6.86 -13.77 -5.49
CA GLY A 313 -5.65 -14.58 -5.66
C GLY A 313 -4.53 -14.05 -4.77
N TYR A 314 -3.59 -14.89 -4.35
CA TYR A 314 -2.50 -14.46 -3.49
C TYR A 314 -1.15 -15.11 -3.80
N ILE A 315 -0.09 -14.39 -3.46
CA ILE A 315 1.28 -14.89 -3.31
C ILE A 315 1.75 -14.43 -1.92
N VAL A 316 2.04 -15.38 -1.03
CA VAL A 316 2.54 -15.10 0.32
C VAL A 316 3.94 -15.67 0.48
N PHE A 317 4.88 -14.83 0.90
CA PHE A 317 6.27 -15.19 1.17
C PHE A 317 6.51 -15.22 2.68
N PRO A 318 6.50 -16.41 3.32
CA PRO A 318 6.93 -16.54 4.71
C PRO A 318 8.45 -16.33 4.85
N ILE A 319 8.89 -15.88 6.02
CA ILE A 319 10.31 -15.61 6.30
C ILE A 319 11.20 -16.85 6.17
N ASP A 320 10.70 -18.00 6.61
CA ASP A 320 11.42 -19.27 6.63
C ASP A 320 10.82 -20.30 5.66
N GLY A 321 10.48 -19.90 4.44
CA GLY A 321 9.85 -20.83 3.51
C GLY A 321 9.91 -20.46 2.03
N LYS A 322 9.20 -21.27 1.24
CA LYS A 322 8.95 -21.01 -0.18
C LYS A 322 7.68 -20.15 -0.30
N PRO A 323 7.55 -19.35 -1.38
CA PRO A 323 6.29 -18.67 -1.66
C PRO A 323 5.15 -19.67 -1.75
N VAL A 324 4.01 -19.30 -1.19
CA VAL A 324 2.73 -20.00 -1.35
C VAL A 324 1.87 -19.19 -2.30
N VAL A 325 1.44 -19.82 -3.38
CA VAL A 325 0.58 -19.22 -4.41
C VAL A 325 -0.79 -19.87 -4.34
N SER A 326 -1.86 -19.06 -4.39
CA SER A 326 -3.22 -19.59 -4.39
C SER A 326 -3.54 -20.34 -5.69
N VAL A 327 -4.38 -21.38 -5.60
CA VAL A 327 -4.75 -22.21 -6.76
C VAL A 327 -5.47 -21.37 -7.83
N ASN A 328 -6.30 -20.42 -7.41
CA ASN A 328 -7.03 -19.51 -8.30
C ASN A 328 -6.17 -18.34 -8.83
N PHE A 329 -4.88 -18.19 -8.44
CA PHE A 329 -4.05 -17.06 -8.90
C PHE A 329 -3.96 -16.97 -10.43
N GLN A 330 -3.93 -18.14 -11.09
CA GLN A 330 -3.92 -18.28 -12.54
C GLN A 330 -5.17 -17.72 -13.24
N GLU A 331 -6.25 -17.41 -12.52
CA GLU A 331 -7.44 -16.74 -13.07
C GLU A 331 -7.20 -15.23 -13.27
N PHE A 332 -6.27 -14.66 -12.50
CA PHE A 332 -5.94 -13.24 -12.52
C PHE A 332 -4.75 -12.93 -13.42
N ALA A 333 -3.76 -13.83 -13.40
CA ALA A 333 -2.48 -13.61 -14.01
C ALA A 333 -2.00 -14.81 -14.84
N GLU A 334 -1.06 -14.52 -15.73
CA GLU A 334 -0.29 -15.45 -16.54
C GLU A 334 1.19 -15.09 -16.44
N ASP A 335 2.05 -15.95 -16.98
CA ASP A 335 3.51 -15.75 -17.00
C ASP A 335 4.09 -15.48 -15.59
N LEU A 336 3.58 -16.18 -14.57
CA LEU A 336 4.11 -16.07 -13.21
C LEU A 336 5.52 -16.70 -13.16
N VAL A 337 6.51 -15.87 -12.87
CA VAL A 337 7.92 -16.27 -12.77
C VAL A 337 8.47 -15.87 -11.42
N PHE A 338 9.15 -16.80 -10.76
CA PHE A 338 9.99 -16.54 -9.59
C PHE A 338 11.46 -16.59 -10.07
N PRO A 339 12.15 -15.44 -10.19
CA PRO A 339 13.55 -15.44 -10.58
C PRO A 339 14.40 -16.31 -9.64
N PRO A 340 15.47 -16.96 -10.13
CA PRO A 340 16.40 -17.66 -9.27
C PRO A 340 16.99 -16.69 -8.24
N LYS A 341 17.28 -17.20 -7.03
CA LYS A 341 17.98 -16.42 -6.02
C LYS A 341 19.33 -15.95 -6.60
N PRO A 342 19.68 -14.66 -6.48
CA PRO A 342 21.02 -14.20 -6.85
C PRO A 342 22.06 -14.94 -6.01
N ASP A 343 23.20 -15.28 -6.62
CA ASP A 343 24.32 -15.96 -5.96
C ASP A 343 24.95 -15.10 -4.84
#